data_AF-A0A1B6CVB1-F1
#
_entry.id   AF-A0A1B6CVB1-F1
#
_cell.length_a   1.000
_cell.length_b   1.000
_cell.length_c   1.000
_cell.angle_alpha   90.00
_cell.angle_beta   90.00
_cell.angle_gamma   90.00
#
_symmetry.space_group_name_H-M   'P 1'
#
loop_
_entity.id
_entity.type
_entity.pdbx_description
1 polymer ?
#
loop_
_entity_poly.entity_id
_entity_poly.type
_entity_poly.pdbx_seq_one_letter_code
_entity_poly.pdbx_strand_id
1 'polypeptide(L)'
;MATKIVKVGDLGIKELKEELEERGLETSGRKAVLQERLRKALVDAGEDPDFITVGLSELEKLSKNLEENLKSSFEENSKNLEKLKSSLEINSKNFENFKSNLEENLKSSFEENSKNLEKFKSSLEENLKSSLEENLKSSLEENSKNFENFKSSLENKFEK
;
A
#
# COMPACT_ATOMS: atom_id res chain seq x y z
N MET A 1 -19.16 20.64 36.16
CA MET A 1 -19.99 20.56 37.39
C MET A 1 -20.66 19.19 37.37
N ALA A 2 -20.80 18.52 38.51
CA ALA A 2 -21.51 17.24 38.55
C ALA A 2 -23.02 17.49 38.44
N THR A 3 -23.73 16.64 37.69
CA THR A 3 -25.20 16.64 37.70
C THR A 3 -25.68 16.35 39.11
N LYS A 4 -26.57 17.19 39.62
CA LYS A 4 -27.12 17.06 40.97
C LYS A 4 -28.61 17.34 40.98
N ILE A 5 -29.34 16.54 41.75
CA ILE A 5 -30.75 16.78 42.03
C ILE A 5 -30.82 17.73 43.23
N VAL A 6 -31.43 18.89 43.04
CA VAL A 6 -31.54 19.94 44.06
C VAL A 6 -32.99 20.36 44.18
N LYS A 7 -33.41 20.72 45.40
CA LYS A 7 -34.74 21.29 45.60
C LYS A 7 -34.83 22.68 45.01
N VAL A 8 -35.92 22.99 44.31
CA VAL A 8 -36.20 24.32 43.74
C VAL A 8 -36.22 25.41 44.82
N GLY A 9 -36.62 25.06 46.05
CA GLY A 9 -36.60 25.95 47.22
C GLY A 9 -35.20 26.43 47.61
N ASP A 10 -34.20 25.58 47.44
CA ASP A 10 -32.83 25.78 47.94
C ASP A 10 -31.94 26.52 46.93
N LEU A 11 -32.40 26.69 45.67
CA LEU A 11 -31.67 27.39 44.63
C LEU A 11 -31.50 28.89 44.92
N GLY A 12 -30.34 29.43 44.57
CA GLY A 12 -30.06 30.86 44.56
C GLY A 12 -30.74 31.59 43.39
N ILE A 13 -30.87 32.93 43.47
CA ILE A 13 -31.45 33.73 42.37
C ILE A 13 -30.66 33.56 41.06
N LYS A 14 -29.32 33.43 41.16
CA LYS A 14 -28.46 33.20 40.00
C LYS A 14 -28.78 31.87 39.32
N GLU A 15 -28.79 30.78 40.09
CA GLU A 15 -29.12 29.43 39.59
C GLU A 15 -30.55 29.36 39.03
N LEU A 16 -31.53 30.00 39.68
CA LEU A 16 -32.91 30.09 39.17
C LEU A 16 -32.99 30.82 37.83
N LYS A 17 -32.20 31.88 37.63
CA LYS A 17 -32.17 32.63 36.37
C LYS A 17 -31.48 31.83 35.27
N GLU A 18 -30.34 31.22 35.57
CA GLU A 18 -29.61 30.35 34.63
C GLU A 18 -30.55 29.26 34.11
N GLU A 19 -31.27 28.58 35.02
CA GLU A 19 -32.13 27.47 34.63
C GLU A 19 -33.40 27.89 33.88
N LEU A 20 -33.95 29.06 34.21
CA LEU A 20 -35.03 29.65 33.43
C LEU A 20 -34.54 30.09 32.04
N GLU A 21 -33.33 30.66 31.94
CA GLU A 21 -32.71 31.07 30.68
C GLU A 21 -32.41 29.86 29.78
N GLU A 22 -31.89 28.78 30.34
CA GLU A 22 -31.68 27.52 29.61
C GLU A 22 -33.00 26.94 29.06
N ARG A 23 -34.10 27.12 29.78
CA ARG A 23 -35.45 26.73 29.36
C ARG A 23 -36.14 27.77 28.47
N GLY A 24 -35.48 28.89 28.14
CA GLY A 24 -36.04 29.96 27.30
C GLY A 24 -37.18 30.75 27.96
N LEU A 25 -37.20 30.81 29.29
CA LEU A 25 -38.23 31.46 30.11
C LEU A 25 -37.76 32.82 30.65
N GLU A 26 -38.70 33.67 31.02
CA GLU A 26 -38.40 34.98 31.60
C GLU A 26 -37.63 34.88 32.94
N THR A 27 -36.52 35.63 33.07
CA THR A 27 -35.66 35.66 34.26
C THR A 27 -35.91 36.87 35.17
N SER A 28 -36.98 37.63 34.90
CA SER A 28 -37.37 38.82 35.67
C SER A 28 -38.30 38.47 36.84
N GLY A 29 -38.21 39.25 37.92
CA GLY A 29 -39.06 39.12 39.12
C GLY A 29 -38.32 38.83 40.42
N ARG A 30 -39.08 38.69 41.52
CA ARG A 30 -38.56 38.30 42.83
C ARG A 30 -38.30 36.78 42.86
N LYS A 31 -37.45 36.32 43.80
CA LYS A 31 -37.08 34.89 43.95
C LYS A 31 -38.30 33.95 43.91
N ALA A 32 -39.38 34.28 44.63
CA ALA A 32 -40.60 33.46 44.68
C ALA A 32 -41.27 33.31 43.29
N VAL A 33 -41.28 34.38 42.49
CA VAL A 33 -41.85 34.37 41.13
C VAL A 33 -41.00 33.50 40.20
N LEU A 34 -39.67 33.59 40.31
CA LEU A 34 -38.76 32.73 39.54
C LEU A 34 -38.93 31.25 39.91
N GLN A 35 -39.09 30.95 41.20
CA GLN A 35 -39.36 29.59 41.68
C GLN A 35 -40.68 29.07 41.14
N GLU A 36 -41.77 29.83 41.27
CA GLU A 36 -43.09 29.43 40.77
C GLU A 36 -43.08 29.18 39.25
N ARG A 37 -42.40 30.05 38.49
CA ARG A 37 -42.23 29.88 37.04
C ARG A 37 -41.46 28.60 36.71
N LEU A 38 -40.38 28.32 37.45
CA LEU A 38 -39.59 27.10 37.27
C LEU A 38 -40.41 25.86 37.63
N ARG A 39 -41.13 25.87 38.77
CA ARG A 39 -42.03 24.77 39.16
C ARG A 39 -43.07 24.49 38.09
N LYS A 40 -43.71 25.54 37.56
CA LYS A 40 -44.69 25.39 36.49
C LYS A 40 -44.09 24.74 35.24
N ALA A 41 -42.91 25.18 34.83
CA ALA A 41 -42.20 24.59 33.70
C ALA A 41 -41.83 23.11 33.92
N LEU A 42 -41.50 22.73 35.17
CA LEU A 42 -41.26 21.33 35.53
C LEU A 42 -42.55 20.50 35.43
N VAL A 43 -43.68 21.00 35.94
CA VAL A 43 -44.98 20.32 35.81
C VAL A 43 -45.39 20.16 34.34
N ASP A 44 -45.22 21.21 33.53
CA ASP A 44 -45.55 21.19 32.10
C ASP A 44 -44.67 20.17 31.34
N ALA A 45 -43.44 19.93 31.81
CA ALA A 45 -42.54 18.89 31.30
C ALA A 45 -42.81 17.49 31.88
N GLY A 46 -43.73 17.35 32.85
CA GLY A 46 -44.00 16.10 33.56
C GLY A 46 -42.92 15.72 34.59
N GLU A 47 -42.06 16.67 34.98
CA GLU A 47 -41.05 16.52 36.02
C GLU A 47 -41.61 16.82 37.42
N ASP A 48 -40.86 16.47 38.47
CA ASP A 48 -41.23 16.79 39.85
C ASP A 48 -41.10 18.31 40.08
N PRO A 49 -42.17 19.02 40.49
CA PRO A 49 -42.14 20.48 40.68
C PRO A 49 -41.18 20.96 41.77
N ASP A 50 -40.79 20.11 42.72
CA ASP A 50 -39.96 20.52 43.84
C ASP A 50 -38.48 20.16 43.66
N PHE A 51 -38.13 19.36 42.65
CA PHE A 51 -36.75 18.93 42.40
C PHE A 51 -36.33 19.17 40.96
N ILE A 52 -35.10 19.63 40.77
CA ILE A 52 -34.52 19.85 39.45
C ILE A 52 -33.12 19.25 39.35
N THR A 53 -32.79 18.76 38.16
CA THR A 53 -31.45 18.26 37.84
C THR A 53 -30.65 19.35 37.18
N VAL A 54 -29.74 19.97 37.93
CA VAL A 54 -28.85 21.03 37.43
C VAL A 54 -27.67 20.39 36.70
N GLY A 55 -27.25 20.97 35.58
CA GLY A 55 -26.07 20.55 34.81
C GLY A 55 -26.33 19.53 33.69
N LEU A 56 -27.60 19.29 33.36
CA LEU A 56 -28.00 18.36 32.30
C LEU A 56 -27.67 18.92 30.91
N SER A 57 -27.78 20.23 30.73
CA SER A 57 -27.54 20.91 29.44
C SER A 57 -26.07 20.86 29.00
N GLU A 58 -25.11 20.98 29.93
CA GLU A 58 -23.70 20.79 29.61
C GLU A 58 -23.41 19.34 29.23
N LEU A 59 -24.04 18.37 29.91
CA LEU A 59 -23.88 16.96 29.56
C LEU A 59 -24.39 16.68 28.14
N GLU A 60 -25.53 17.25 27.75
CA GLU A 60 -26.04 17.14 26.38
C GLU A 60 -25.11 17.80 25.35
N LYS A 61 -24.56 18.98 25.65
CA LYS A 61 -23.58 19.66 24.78
C LYS A 61 -22.31 18.82 24.62
N LEU A 62 -21.78 18.27 25.72
CA LEU A 62 -20.64 17.36 25.70
C LEU A 62 -20.95 16.09 24.89
N SER A 63 -22.14 15.50 25.06
CA SER A 63 -22.57 14.33 24.31
C SER A 63 -22.62 14.59 22.81
N LYS A 64 -23.25 15.70 22.39
CA LYS A 64 -23.32 16.09 20.97
C LYS A 64 -21.92 16.33 20.39
N ASN A 65 -21.05 17.02 21.13
CA ASN A 65 -19.69 17.28 20.68
C ASN A 65 -18.87 15.98 20.53
N LEU A 66 -19.04 15.03 21.46
CA LEU A 66 -18.42 13.71 21.35
C LEU A 66 -18.94 12.94 20.12
N GLU A 67 -20.25 12.96 19.88
CA GLU A 67 -20.86 12.31 18.72
C GLU A 67 -20.35 12.90 17.39
N GLU A 68 -20.30 14.23 17.29
CA GLU A 68 -19.77 14.92 16.11
C GLU A 68 -18.29 14.61 15.86
N ASN A 69 -17.47 14.62 16.91
CA ASN A 69 -16.04 14.31 16.82
C ASN A 69 -15.79 12.84 16.44
N LEU A 70 -16.59 11.91 16.97
CA LEU A 70 -16.49 10.51 16.58
C LEU A 70 -16.86 10.35 15.11
N LYS A 71 -17.96 10.97 14.67
CA LYS A 71 -18.42 10.89 13.28
C LYS A 71 -17.39 11.44 12.31
N SER A 72 -16.83 12.61 12.59
CA SER A 72 -15.80 13.22 11.72
C SER A 72 -14.53 12.38 11.66
N SER A 73 -14.07 11.85 12.81
CA SER A 73 -12.91 10.96 12.87
C SER A 73 -13.12 9.64 12.11
N PHE A 74 -14.32 9.04 12.22
CA PHE A 74 -14.66 7.85 11.44
C PHE A 74 -14.66 8.13 9.93
N GLU A 75 -15.23 9.25 9.51
CA GLU A 75 -15.27 9.63 8.09
C GLU A 75 -13.86 9.87 7.53
N GLU A 76 -12.99 10.55 8.29
CA GLU A 76 -11.59 10.75 7.91
C GLU A 76 -10.82 9.43 7.81
N ASN A 77 -10.96 8.55 8.81
CA ASN A 77 -10.34 7.24 8.80
C ASN A 77 -10.83 6.39 7.61
N SER A 78 -12.12 6.46 7.27
CA SER A 78 -12.67 5.79 6.09
C SER A 78 -12.04 6.29 4.80
N LYS A 79 -11.86 7.61 4.65
CA LYS A 79 -11.19 8.21 3.48
C LYS A 79 -9.72 7.77 3.39
N ASN A 80 -9.03 7.67 4.52
CA ASN A 80 -7.64 7.20 4.58
C ASN A 80 -7.52 5.72 4.21
N LEU A 81 -8.46 4.87 4.64
CA LEU A 81 -8.51 3.47 4.25
C LEU A 81 -8.69 3.29 2.74
N GLU A 82 -9.57 4.06 2.11
CA GLU A 82 -9.76 4.02 0.64
C GLU A 82 -8.50 4.45 -0.13
N LYS A 83 -7.78 5.47 0.37
CA LYS A 83 -6.48 5.87 -0.20
C LYS A 83 -5.46 4.74 -0.10
N LEU A 84 -5.33 4.11 1.07
CA LEU A 84 -4.40 2.99 1.29
C LEU A 84 -4.73 1.80 0.38
N LYS A 85 -6.01 1.48 0.22
CA LYS A 85 -6.49 0.43 -0.69
C LYS A 85 -6.09 0.72 -2.13
N SER A 86 -6.30 1.95 -2.59
CA SER A 86 -5.92 2.38 -3.94
C SER A 86 -4.40 2.29 -4.16
N SER A 87 -3.59 2.72 -3.18
CA SER A 87 -2.13 2.59 -3.24
C SER A 87 -1.67 1.13 -3.28
N LEU A 88 -2.32 0.24 -2.51
CA LEU A 88 -2.01 -1.18 -2.50
C LEU A 88 -2.32 -1.84 -3.84
N GLU A 89 -3.43 -1.46 -4.48
CA GLU A 89 -3.79 -1.94 -5.82
C GLU A 89 -2.75 -1.52 -6.88
N ILE A 90 -2.31 -0.25 -6.85
CA ILE A 90 -1.24 0.25 -7.74
C ILE A 90 0.05 -0.54 -7.53
N ASN A 91 0.45 -0.76 -6.28
CA ASN A 91 1.65 -1.53 -5.98
C ASN A 91 1.55 -2.98 -6.46
N SER A 92 0.38 -3.61 -6.33
CA SER A 92 0.14 -4.96 -6.85
C SER A 92 0.35 -5.02 -8.36
N LYS A 93 -0.23 -4.07 -9.12
CA LYS A 93 -0.03 -3.98 -10.58
C LYS A 93 1.44 -3.77 -10.96
N ASN A 94 2.16 -2.93 -10.19
CA ASN A 94 3.59 -2.72 -10.41
C ASN A 94 4.40 -4.00 -10.18
N PHE A 95 4.07 -4.79 -9.15
CA PHE A 95 4.72 -6.08 -8.91
C PHE A 95 4.46 -7.09 -10.04
N GLU A 96 3.22 -7.17 -10.55
CA GLU A 96 2.90 -8.02 -11.70
C GLU A 96 3.69 -7.61 -12.94
N ASN A 97 3.76 -6.31 -13.24
CA ASN A 97 4.53 -5.80 -14.37
C ASN A 97 6.03 -6.08 -14.22
N PHE A 98 6.59 -5.88 -13.01
CA PHE A 98 7.98 -6.21 -12.73
C PHE A 98 8.28 -7.69 -12.94
N LYS A 99 7.39 -8.57 -12.46
CA LYS A 99 7.51 -10.01 -12.65
C LYS A 99 7.51 -10.38 -14.13
N SER A 100 6.54 -9.89 -14.90
CA SER A 100 6.45 -10.15 -16.35
C SER A 100 7.69 -9.69 -17.10
N ASN A 101 8.18 -8.47 -16.80
CA ASN A 101 9.40 -7.94 -17.41
C ASN A 101 10.64 -8.77 -17.08
N LEU A 102 10.74 -9.28 -15.85
CA LEU A 102 11.86 -10.11 -15.43
C LEU A 102 11.83 -11.48 -16.11
N GLU A 103 10.65 -12.10 -16.22
CA GLU A 103 10.46 -13.35 -16.95
C GLU A 103 10.82 -13.21 -18.43
N GLU A 104 10.35 -12.15 -19.09
CA GLU A 104 10.63 -11.89 -20.50
C GLU A 104 12.12 -11.66 -20.77
N ASN A 105 12.78 -10.82 -19.96
CA ASN A 105 14.21 -10.53 -20.12
C ASN A 105 15.10 -11.75 -19.89
N LEU A 106 14.77 -12.58 -18.89
CA LEU A 106 15.52 -13.81 -18.66
C LEU A 106 15.35 -14.77 -19.84
N LYS A 107 14.11 -14.95 -20.31
CA LYS A 107 13.82 -15.84 -21.45
C LYS A 107 14.56 -15.41 -22.71
N SER A 108 14.49 -14.12 -23.07
CA SER A 108 15.16 -13.59 -24.26
C SER A 108 16.68 -13.73 -24.16
N SER A 109 17.27 -13.43 -23.00
CA SER A 109 18.71 -13.57 -22.77
C SER A 109 19.18 -15.02 -22.87
N PHE A 110 18.44 -15.97 -22.28
CA PHE A 110 18.76 -17.40 -22.40
C PHE A 110 18.65 -17.89 -23.84
N GLU A 111 17.61 -17.50 -24.58
CA GLU A 111 17.45 -17.85 -26.00
C GLU A 111 18.59 -17.31 -26.86
N GLU A 112 19.01 -16.05 -26.64
CA GLU A 112 20.12 -15.44 -27.35
C GLU A 112 21.45 -16.15 -27.05
N ASN A 113 21.74 -16.40 -25.77
CA ASN A 113 22.94 -17.13 -25.37
C ASN A 113 22.96 -18.55 -25.94
N SER A 114 21.81 -19.23 -26.00
CA SER A 114 21.70 -20.55 -26.63
C SER A 114 22.05 -20.50 -28.12
N LYS A 115 21.50 -19.53 -28.86
CA LYS A 115 21.82 -19.33 -30.29
C LYS A 115 23.30 -19.03 -30.50
N ASN A 116 23.90 -18.23 -29.61
CA ASN A 116 25.32 -17.90 -29.68
C ASN A 116 26.21 -19.12 -29.43
N LEU A 117 25.85 -19.97 -28.46
CA LEU A 117 26.53 -21.25 -28.21
C LEU A 117 26.46 -22.17 -29.43
N GLU A 118 25.30 -22.25 -30.08
CA GLU A 118 25.11 -23.08 -31.27
C GLU A 118 25.95 -22.58 -32.45
N LYS A 119 26.00 -21.26 -32.68
CA LYS A 119 26.90 -20.65 -33.68
C LYS A 119 28.36 -20.93 -33.37
N PHE A 120 28.79 -20.77 -32.12
CA PHE A 120 30.17 -21.03 -31.71
C PHE A 120 30.56 -22.49 -31.94
N LYS A 121 29.65 -23.42 -31.62
CA LYS A 121 29.83 -24.85 -31.89
C LYS A 121 30.02 -25.12 -33.38
N SER A 122 29.16 -24.57 -34.24
CA SER A 122 29.28 -24.72 -35.70
C SER A 122 30.60 -24.17 -36.24
N SER A 123 31.03 -22.98 -35.79
CA SER A 123 32.32 -22.41 -36.19
C SER A 123 33.53 -23.22 -35.71
N LEU A 124 33.45 -23.85 -34.53
CA LEU A 124 34.48 -24.78 -34.07
C LEU A 124 34.53 -26.04 -34.94
N GLU A 125 33.39 -26.63 -35.25
CA GLU A 125 33.30 -27.81 -36.12
C GLU A 125 33.86 -27.52 -37.52
N GLU A 126 33.53 -26.37 -38.10
CA GLU A 126 34.02 -25.93 -39.41
C GLU A 126 35.53 -25.70 -39.41
N ASN A 127 36.07 -25.02 -38.39
CA ASN A 127 37.52 -24.78 -38.27
C ASN A 127 38.29 -26.09 -38.06
N LEU A 128 37.78 -26.98 -37.21
CA LEU A 128 38.39 -28.29 -37.00
C LEU A 128 38.40 -29.09 -38.30
N LYS A 129 37.28 -29.11 -39.03
CA LYS A 129 37.18 -29.85 -40.29
C LYS A 129 38.13 -29.30 -41.34
N SER A 130 38.00 -28.02 -41.68
CA SER A 130 38.79 -27.39 -42.75
C SER A 130 40.29 -27.41 -42.43
N SER A 131 40.69 -26.95 -41.24
CA SER A 131 42.10 -26.78 -40.91
C SER A 131 42.82 -28.11 -40.66
N LEU A 132 42.19 -29.09 -40.00
CA LEU A 132 42.85 -30.38 -39.77
C LEU A 132 42.84 -31.26 -41.02
N GLU A 133 41.73 -31.34 -41.77
CA GLU A 133 41.68 -32.17 -42.98
C GLU A 133 42.66 -31.65 -44.03
N GLU A 134 42.70 -30.33 -44.27
CA GLU A 134 43.52 -29.74 -45.32
C GLU A 134 45.02 -29.80 -44.99
N ASN A 135 45.41 -29.54 -43.74
CA ASN A 135 46.82 -29.65 -43.31
C ASN A 135 47.31 -31.09 -43.28
N LEU A 136 46.49 -32.04 -42.84
CA LEU A 136 46.88 -33.47 -42.86
C LEU A 136 46.98 -33.98 -44.29
N LYS A 137 46.04 -33.60 -45.16
CA LYS A 137 46.04 -34.03 -46.56
C LYS A 137 47.25 -33.48 -47.31
N SER A 138 47.55 -32.19 -47.17
CA SER A 138 48.73 -31.58 -47.81
C SER A 138 50.04 -32.19 -47.31
N SER A 139 50.18 -32.42 -46.00
CA SER A 139 51.37 -33.07 -45.42
C SER A 139 51.55 -34.51 -45.92
N LEU A 140 50.47 -35.28 -46.06
CA LEU A 140 50.51 -36.63 -46.62
C LEU A 140 50.90 -36.62 -48.10
N GLU A 141 50.35 -35.70 -48.90
CA GLU A 141 50.70 -35.53 -50.31
C GLU A 141 52.17 -35.17 -50.50
N GLU A 142 52.69 -34.24 -49.69
CA GLU A 142 54.09 -33.84 -49.73
C GLU A 142 55.02 -35.00 -49.35
N ASN A 143 54.70 -35.73 -48.28
CA ASN A 143 55.44 -36.94 -47.91
C ASN A 143 55.39 -38.00 -49.02
N SER A 144 54.25 -38.19 -49.66
CA SER A 144 54.11 -39.14 -50.78
C SER A 144 55.02 -38.76 -51.95
N LYS A 145 55.05 -37.49 -52.36
CA LYS A 145 55.97 -36.98 -53.39
C LYS A 145 57.43 -37.18 -53.00
N ASN A 146 57.77 -36.94 -51.75
CA ASN A 146 59.13 -37.14 -51.23
C ASN A 146 59.56 -38.61 -51.33
N PHE A 147 58.67 -39.55 -50.97
CA PHE A 147 58.92 -40.98 -51.14
C PHE A 147 59.14 -41.37 -52.61
N GLU A 148 58.32 -40.83 -53.51
CA GLU A 148 58.39 -41.12 -54.94
C GLU A 148 59.69 -40.59 -55.58
N ASN A 149 60.10 -39.39 -55.19
CA ASN A 149 61.40 -38.81 -55.55
C ASN A 149 62.58 -39.62 -55.01
N PHE A 150 62.48 -40.11 -53.77
CA PHE A 150 63.51 -40.94 -53.16
C PHE A 150 63.64 -42.30 -53.87
N LYS A 151 62.51 -42.93 -54.19
CA LYS A 151 62.45 -44.16 -54.98
C LYS A 151 63.09 -43.98 -56.35
N SER A 152 62.69 -42.94 -57.08
CA SER A 152 63.25 -42.61 -58.40
C SER A 152 64.77 -42.38 -58.33
N SER A 153 65.26 -41.70 -57.28
CA SER A 153 66.69 -41.50 -57.07
C SER A 153 67.46 -42.78 -56.77
N LEU A 154 66.83 -43.75 -56.10
CA LEU A 154 67.41 -45.07 -55.89
C LEU A 154 67.46 -45.88 -57.18
N GLU A 155 66.37 -45.95 -57.95
CA GLU A 155 66.32 -46.66 -59.24
C GLU A 155 67.42 -46.16 -60.18
N ASN A 156 67.55 -44.84 -60.34
CA ASN A 156 68.61 -44.22 -61.14
C ASN A 156 70.04 -44.56 -60.67
N LYS A 157 70.23 -44.93 -59.40
CA LYS A 157 71.54 -45.33 -58.85
C LYS A 157 71.92 -46.78 -59.16
N PHE A 158 70.94 -47.64 -59.42
CA PHE A 158 71.15 -49.07 -59.68
C PHE A 158 71.11 -49.45 -61.17
N GLU A 159 70.71 -48.51 -62.05
CA GLU A 159 70.72 -48.69 -63.52
C GLU A 159 72.01 -48.22 -64.21
N LYS A 160 73.02 -47.76 -63.47
CA LYS A 160 74.37 -47.42 -63.96
C LYS A 160 75.39 -48.49 -63.57
#